data_AF-A0A9E3XJ23-F1
#
_entry.id   AF-A0A9E3XJ23-F1
#
_cell.length_a   1.000
_cell.length_b   1.000
_cell.length_c   1.000
_cell.angle_alpha   90.00
_cell.angle_beta   90.00
_cell.angle_gamma   90.00
#
_symmetry.space_group_name_H-M   'P 1'
#
loop_
_entity.id
_entity.type
_entity.pdbx_description
1 polymer ?
#
loop_
_entity_poly.entity_id
_entity_poly.type
_entity_poly.pdbx_seq_one_letter_code
_entity_poly.pdbx_strand_id
1 'polypeptide(L)' 'AESEVTDSHPRVFTKIFLTYRLKGANLTYEKVEKAVKLSQETYCGVTAMLQKAVPIEYEIIIEK' A
#
# COMPACT_ATOMS: atom_id res chain seq x y z
N ALA A 1 -3.78 4.05 6.21
CA ALA A 1 -4.22 2.82 5.53
C ALA A 1 -5.71 2.71 5.77
N GLU A 2 -6.48 2.74 4.69
CA GLU A 2 -7.94 2.67 4.73
C GLU A 2 -8.37 1.39 4.01
N SER A 3 -9.46 0.78 4.45
CA SER A 3 -9.93 -0.49 3.89
C SER A 3 -11.45 -0.56 3.90
N GLU A 4 -12.03 -0.96 2.78
CA GLU A 4 -13.46 -1.24 2.67
C GLU A 4 -13.73 -2.70 3.02
N VAL A 5 -14.86 -2.98 3.67
CA VAL A 5 -15.26 -4.33 4.08
C VAL A 5 -16.71 -4.61 3.70
N THR A 6 -17.07 -5.88 3.48
CA THR A 6 -18.47 -6.27 3.22
C THR A 6 -19.36 -6.05 4.43
N ASP A 7 -20.61 -5.65 4.21
CA ASP A 7 -21.60 -5.44 5.27
C ASP A 7 -22.07 -6.75 5.94
N SER A 8 -22.07 -7.86 5.19
CA SER A 8 -22.49 -9.19 5.64
C SER A 8 -21.35 -10.03 6.22
N HIS A 9 -21.67 -10.92 7.17
CA HIS A 9 -20.70 -11.83 7.78
C HIS A 9 -20.39 -13.04 6.87
N PRO A 10 -19.13 -13.51 6.85
CA PRO A 10 -17.95 -12.88 7.45
C PRO A 10 -17.54 -11.62 6.68
N ARG A 11 -17.20 -10.54 7.42
CA ARG A 11 -16.75 -9.29 6.81
C ARG A 11 -15.38 -9.46 6.20
N VAL A 12 -15.31 -9.44 4.87
CA VAL A 12 -14.05 -9.56 4.13
C VAL A 12 -13.64 -8.19 3.59
N PHE A 13 -12.33 -7.94 3.52
CA PHE A 13 -11.80 -6.74 2.88
C PHE A 13 -12.12 -6.77 1.38
N THR A 14 -12.77 -5.73 0.89
CA THR A 14 -13.13 -5.56 -0.53
C THR A 14 -12.11 -4.72 -1.27
N LYS A 15 -11.43 -3.80 -0.57
CA LYS A 15 -10.34 -3.00 -1.10
C LYS A 15 -9.40 -2.54 0.02
N ILE A 16 -8.11 -2.50 -0.26
CA ILE A 16 -7.12 -1.93 0.65
C ILE A 16 -6.43 -0.75 -0.04
N PHE A 17 -6.42 0.40 0.63
CA PHE A 17 -5.71 1.60 0.21
C PHE A 17 -4.56 1.93 1.18
N LEU A 18 -3.35 1.98 0.64
CA LEU A 18 -2.13 2.27 1.40
C LEU A 18 -1.56 3.63 1.02
N THR A 19 -1.53 4.55 1.97
CA THR A 19 -0.90 5.86 1.80
C THR A 19 0.49 5.85 2.40
N TYR A 20 1.52 5.93 1.56
CA TYR A 20 2.91 6.08 1.97
C TYR A 20 3.25 7.56 2.10
N ARG A 21 3.25 8.08 3.33
CA ARG A 21 3.71 9.45 3.63
C ARG A 21 5.19 9.43 3.99
N LEU A 22 6.00 10.13 3.21
CA LEU A 22 7.42 10.32 3.48
C LEU A 22 7.72 11.81 3.60
N LYS A 23 8.56 12.17 4.57
CA LYS A 23 9.02 13.52 4.79
C LYS A 23 10.53 13.51 4.98
N GLY A 24 11.26 14.38 4.28
CA GLY A 24 12.71 14.45 4.40
C GLY A 24 13.40 15.25 3.31
N ALA A 25 14.53 15.85 3.66
CA ALA A 25 15.41 16.52 2.71
C ALA A 25 16.07 15.49 1.77
N ASN A 26 16.06 15.76 0.46
CA ASN A 26 16.60 14.90 -0.61
C ASN A 26 15.79 13.63 -0.97
N LEU A 27 14.50 13.57 -0.64
CA LEU A 27 13.62 12.54 -1.20
C LEU A 27 13.22 12.92 -2.63
N THR A 28 13.72 12.16 -3.61
CA THR A 28 13.24 12.23 -5.00
C THR A 28 12.14 11.18 -5.20
N TYR A 29 11.13 11.54 -5.99
CA TYR A 29 10.00 10.65 -6.27
C TYR A 29 10.45 9.27 -6.78
N GLU A 30 11.40 9.21 -7.71
CA GLU A 30 11.94 7.94 -8.23
C GLU A 30 12.56 7.03 -7.15
N LYS A 31 13.28 7.60 -6.18
CA LYS A 31 13.89 6.81 -5.10
C LYS A 31 12.83 6.24 -4.18
N VAL A 32 11.82 7.04 -3.87
CA VAL A 32 10.70 6.65 -3.02
C VAL A 32 9.84 5.60 -3.72
N GLU A 33 9.48 5.83 -4.97
CA GLU A 33 8.71 4.89 -5.79
C GLU A 33 9.42 3.54 -5.90
N LYS A 34 10.73 3.54 -6.17
CA LYS A 34 11.52 2.30 -6.23
C LYS A 34 11.53 1.57 -4.90
N ALA A 35 11.67 2.27 -3.78
CA ALA A 35 11.65 1.68 -2.44
C ALA A 35 10.27 1.09 -2.07
N VAL A 36 9.19 1.81 -2.37
CA VAL A 36 7.82 1.34 -2.15
C VAL A 36 7.51 0.13 -3.03
N LYS A 37 7.91 0.16 -4.30
CA LYS A 37 7.76 -0.98 -5.22
C LYS A 37 8.50 -2.22 -4.73
N LEU A 38 9.76 -2.07 -4.29
CA LEU A 38 10.53 -3.15 -3.68
C LEU A 38 9.84 -3.71 -2.43
N SER A 39 9.32 -2.84 -1.56
CA SER A 39 8.60 -3.26 -0.35
C SER A 39 7.35 -4.09 -0.70
N GLN A 40 6.56 -3.65 -1.68
CA GLN A 40 5.31 -4.30 -2.07
C GLN A 40 5.53 -5.61 -2.85
N GLU A 41 6.51 -5.64 -3.77
CA GLU A 41 6.74 -6.80 -4.64
C GLU A 41 7.67 -7.85 -4.02
N THR A 42 8.69 -7.43 -3.26
CA THR A 42 9.79 -8.31 -2.82
C THR A 42 9.71 -8.69 -1.35
N TYR A 43 9.30 -7.77 -0.47
CA TYR A 43 9.48 -7.96 0.97
C TYR A 43 8.19 -8.20 1.74
N CYS A 44 7.05 -7.67 1.29
CA CYS A 44 5.80 -7.78 2.03
C CYS A 44 5.02 -9.06 1.66
N GLY A 45 5.35 -10.18 2.32
CA GLY A 45 4.59 -11.44 2.17
C GLY A 45 3.09 -11.30 2.50
N VAL A 46 2.72 -10.30 3.30
CA VAL A 46 1.32 -9.96 3.61
C VAL A 46 0.62 -9.36 2.37
N THR A 47 1.26 -8.43 1.66
CA THR A 47 0.76 -7.90 0.38
C THR A 47 0.62 -9.01 -0.66
N ALA A 48 1.61 -9.91 -0.75
CA ALA A 48 1.58 -11.04 -1.70
C ALA A 48 0.44 -12.04 -1.42
N MET A 49 0.08 -12.25 -0.15
CA MET A 49 -1.09 -13.08 0.22
C MET A 49 -2.40 -12.34 -0.04
N LEU A 50 -2.48 -11.06 0.31
CA LEU A 50 -3.71 -10.27 0.20
C LEU A 50 -4.03 -9.86 -1.24
N GLN A 51 -3.06 -9.57 -2.10
CA GLN A 51 -3.29 -9.24 -3.52
C GLN A 51 -4.03 -10.32 -4.29
N LYS A 52 -3.92 -11.59 -3.87
CA LYS A 52 -4.67 -12.70 -4.48
C LYS A 52 -6.15 -12.70 -4.10
N ALA A 53 -6.49 -12.07 -2.99
CA ALA A 53 -7.83 -12.06 -2.41
C ALA A 53 -8.54 -10.71 -2.58
N VAL A 54 -7.80 -9.60 -2.58
CA VAL A 54 -8.35 -8.25 -2.58
C VAL A 54 -7.45 -7.30 -3.39
N PRO A 55 -8.01 -6.38 -4.19
CA PRO A 55 -7.22 -5.33 -4.83
C PRO A 55 -6.58 -4.41 -3.78
N ILE A 56 -5.28 -4.19 -3.95
CA ILE A 56 -4.47 -3.29 -3.12
C ILE A 56 -3.97 -2.14 -3.98
N GLU A 57 -4.41 -0.94 -3.65
CA GLU A 57 -3.96 0.31 -4.26
C GLU A 57 -3.11 1.09 -3.26
N TYR A 58 -2.17 1.88 -3.77
CA TYR A 58 -1.34 2.72 -2.91
C TYR A 58 -1.03 4.06 -3.54
N GLU A 59 -0.83 5.05 -2.70
CA GLU A 59 -0.40 6.40 -3.08
C GLU A 59 0.86 6.77 -2.30
N ILE A 60 1.71 7.60 -2.91
CA ILE A 60 2.94 8.09 -2.30
C ILE A 60 2.82 9.61 -2.17
N ILE A 61 2.87 10.08 -0.93
CA ILE A 61 2.84 11.51 -0.60
C ILE A 61 4.21 11.88 -0.06
N ILE A 62 4.90 12.77 -0.76
CA ILE A 62 6.20 13.29 -0.35
C ILE A 62 6.01 14.71 0.15
N GLU A 63 6.18 14.90 1.46
CA GLU A 63 6.18 16.22 2.08
C GLU A 63 7.60 16.79 2.10
N LYS A 64 7.73 18.06 1.71
CA LYS A 64 9.00 18.81 1.78
C LYS A 64 9.28 19.31 3.19
#